data_AF-A0A522VIZ8-F1
#
_entry.id   AF-A0A522VIZ8-F1
#
_cell.length_a   1.000
_cell.length_b   1.000
_cell.length_c   1.000
_cell.angle_alpha   90.00
_cell.angle_beta   90.00
_cell.angle_gamma   90.00
#
_symmetry.space_group_name_H-M   'P 1'
#
loop_
_entity.id
_entity.type
_entity.pdbx_description
1 polymer ?
#
loop_
_entity_poly.entity_id
_entity_poly.type
_entity_poly.pdbx_seq_one_letter_code
_entity_poly.pdbx_strand_id
1 'polypeptide(L)' 'ETMDGEGPQGAKGVGESPAICVAAAVANAINNATGVRITSLPFTPERVYRALRGQLPVPVWNVPA' A
#
# COMPACT_ATOMS: atom_id res chain seq x y z
N GLU A 1 18.07 15.45 8.23
CA GLU A 1 17.61 16.26 7.10
C GLU A 1 18.53 16.17 5.91
N THR A 2 17.98 15.80 4.76
CA THR A 2 18.57 16.17 3.47
C THR A 2 18.02 17.55 3.10
N MET A 3 18.85 18.47 2.62
CA MET A 3 18.42 19.85 2.31
C MET A 3 17.79 19.92 0.92
N ASP A 4 16.65 20.60 0.77
CA ASP A 4 16.07 20.89 -0.55
C ASP A 4 16.64 22.21 -1.06
N GLY A 5 17.19 22.23 -2.26
CA GLY A 5 17.72 23.47 -2.85
C GLY A 5 16.61 24.45 -3.24
N GLU A 6 15.40 23.94 -3.53
CA GLU A 6 14.28 24.73 -4.05
C GLU A 6 13.34 25.23 -2.95
N GLY A 7 13.32 24.54 -1.81
CA GLY A 7 12.47 24.89 -0.68
C GLY A 7 13.05 26.01 0.18
N PRO A 8 12.23 26.94 0.68
CA PRO A 8 12.70 27.96 1.62
C PRO A 8 13.29 27.28 2.86
N GLN A 9 14.49 27.70 3.25
CA GLN A 9 15.25 27.11 4.36
C GLN A 9 15.46 25.58 4.26
N GLY A 10 15.40 25.00 3.06
CA GLY A 10 15.56 23.55 2.85
C GLY A 10 14.29 22.73 3.02
N ALA A 11 13.12 23.38 3.17
CA ALA A 11 11.84 22.71 3.41
C ALA A 11 11.40 21.78 2.27
N LYS A 12 10.65 20.72 2.62
CA LYS A 12 10.03 19.76 1.68
C LYS A 12 8.58 19.54 2.03
N GLY A 13 7.78 19.19 1.02
CA GLY A 13 6.41 18.71 1.24
C GLY A 13 6.40 17.38 2.00
N VAL A 14 5.56 17.28 3.05
CA VAL A 14 5.42 16.06 3.87
C VAL A 14 3.98 15.62 4.08
N GLY A 15 2.98 16.37 3.59
CA GLY A 15 1.58 16.05 3.85
C GLY A 15 1.13 14.68 3.29
N GLU A 16 1.59 14.33 2.09
CA GLU A 16 1.14 13.11 1.39
C GLU A 16 2.08 11.91 1.60
N SER A 17 3.37 12.16 1.75
CA SER A 17 4.41 11.15 1.93
C SER A 17 4.10 10.07 2.98
N PRO A 18 3.59 10.39 4.20
CA PRO A 18 3.25 9.36 5.18
C PRO A 18 1.99 8.57 4.82
N ALA A 19 1.10 9.10 3.98
CA ALA A 19 -0.13 8.43 3.58
C ALA A 19 0.08 7.49 2.39
N ILE A 20 0.87 7.91 1.39
CA ILE A 20 1.08 7.16 0.14
C ILE A 20 1.70 5.77 0.40
N CYS A 21 2.60 5.64 1.37
CA CYS A 21 3.35 4.40 1.60
C CYS A 21 2.58 3.31 2.36
N VAL A 22 1.46 3.64 3.02
CA VAL A 22 0.77 2.73 3.95
C VAL A 22 0.29 1.47 3.26
N ALA A 23 -0.38 1.59 2.11
CA ALA A 23 -0.89 0.43 1.38
C ALA A 23 0.23 -0.53 0.95
N ALA A 24 1.34 0.01 0.43
CA ALA A 24 2.48 -0.80 0.02
C ALA A 24 3.16 -1.48 1.22
N ALA A 25 3.32 -0.75 2.33
CA ALA A 25 3.91 -1.28 3.56
C ALA A 25 3.09 -2.45 4.12
N VAL A 26 1.76 -2.30 4.22
CA VAL A 26 0.87 -3.38 4.68
C VAL A 26 0.88 -4.58 3.73
N ALA A 27 0.85 -4.36 2.42
CA ALA A 27 0.93 -5.45 1.44
C ALA A 27 2.22 -6.26 1.56
N ASN A 28 3.35 -5.58 1.74
CA ASN A 28 4.65 -6.21 1.94
C ASN A 28 4.74 -6.94 3.28
N ALA A 29 4.13 -6.39 4.35
CA ALA A 29 4.07 -7.06 5.64
C ALA A 29 3.28 -8.37 5.58
N ILE A 30 2.14 -8.39 4.87
CA ILE A 30 1.36 -9.61 4.64
C ILE A 30 2.20 -10.64 3.87
N ASN A 31 2.88 -10.22 2.80
CA ASN A 31 3.74 -11.10 2.02
C ASN A 31 4.89 -11.67 2.85
N ASN A 32 5.58 -10.82 3.62
CA ASN A 32 6.67 -11.25 4.48
C ASN A 32 6.20 -12.26 5.55
N ALA A 33 5.02 -12.06 6.12
CA ALA A 33 4.49 -12.92 7.17
C ALA A 33 3.92 -14.27 6.66
N THR A 34 3.48 -14.33 5.39
CA THR A 34 2.63 -15.44 4.91
C THR A 34 3.08 -16.06 3.58
N GLY A 35 4.00 -15.42 2.87
CA GLY A 35 4.35 -15.74 1.48
C GLY A 35 3.31 -15.29 0.44
N VAL A 36 2.12 -14.87 0.85
CA VAL A 36 1.03 -14.52 -0.07
C VAL A 36 1.14 -13.07 -0.56
N ARG A 37 1.00 -12.86 -1.87
CA ARG A 37 1.00 -11.52 -2.48
C ARG A 37 -0.44 -11.08 -2.80
N ILE A 38 -0.88 -9.98 -2.17
CA ILE A 38 -2.15 -9.31 -2.47
C ILE A 38 -1.83 -7.94 -3.11
N THR A 39 -2.33 -7.69 -4.31
CA THR A 39 -2.02 -6.48 -5.11
C THR A 39 -3.21 -5.53 -5.30
N SER A 40 -4.34 -5.82 -4.66
CA SER A 40 -5.53 -4.98 -4.73
C SER A 40 -6.10 -4.71 -3.35
N LEU A 41 -6.43 -3.44 -3.14
CA LEU A 41 -7.09 -2.94 -1.95
C LEU A 41 -8.60 -3.24 -1.98
N PRO A 42 -9.28 -3.18 -0.83
CA PRO A 42 -8.74 -3.10 0.54
C PRO A 42 -8.21 -4.45 1.06
N PHE A 43 -7.34 -4.45 2.08
CA PHE A 43 -6.86 -5.67 2.76
C PHE A 43 -7.74 -6.08 3.93
N THR A 44 -9.03 -6.36 3.69
CA THR A 44 -9.93 -6.81 4.75
C THR A 44 -9.54 -8.20 5.25
N PRO A 45 -9.87 -8.57 6.52
CA PRO A 45 -9.61 -9.90 7.05
C PRO A 45 -10.12 -11.04 6.15
N GLU A 46 -11.29 -10.88 5.51
CA GLU A 46 -11.87 -11.88 4.61
C GLU A 46 -11.01 -12.07 3.35
N ARG A 47 -10.47 -10.99 2.80
CA ARG A 47 -9.58 -11.04 1.62
C ARG A 47 -8.25 -11.68 1.97
N VAL A 48 -7.68 -11.34 3.13
CA VAL A 48 -6.46 -11.98 3.63
C VAL A 48 -6.70 -13.46 3.87
N TYR A 49 -7.80 -13.83 4.54
CA TYR A 49 -8.18 -15.22 4.77
C TYR A 49 -8.33 -16.02 3.47
N ARG A 50 -9.03 -15.47 2.47
CA ARG A 50 -9.16 -16.11 1.15
C ARG A 50 -7.82 -16.28 0.46
N ALA A 51 -6.94 -15.27 0.54
CA ALA A 51 -5.61 -15.34 -0.05
C ALA A 51 -4.75 -16.45 0.57
N LEU A 52 -4.81 -16.62 1.90
CA LEU A 52 -4.14 -17.73 2.61
C LEU A 52 -4.64 -19.12 2.20
N ARG A 53 -5.85 -19.21 1.63
CA ARG A 53 -6.47 -20.45 1.15
C ARG A 53 -6.32 -20.65 -0.36
N GLY A 54 -5.61 -19.76 -1.07
CA GLY A 54 -5.51 -19.80 -2.53
C GLY A 54 -6.83 -19.46 -3.24
N GLN A 55 -7.73 -18.74 -2.57
CA GLN A 55 -9.11 -18.44 -3.01
C GLN A 55 -9.33 -16.93 -3.18
N LEU A 56 -8.28 -16.14 -3.35
CA LEU A 56 -8.43 -14.71 -3.57
C LEU A 56 -9.07 -14.47 -4.94
N PRO A 57 -10.24 -13.78 -5.01
CA PRO A 57 -10.88 -13.48 -6.28
C PRO A 57 -10.03 -12.51 -7.11
N VAL A 58 -10.22 -12.55 -8.42
CA VAL A 58 -9.58 -11.60 -9.34
C VAL A 58 -9.97 -10.17 -8.91
N PRO A 59 -9.02 -9.22 -8.84
CA PRO A 59 -9.34 -7.84 -8.51
C PRO A 59 -10.35 -7.25 -9.49
N VAL A 60 -11.42 -6.65 -8.98
CA VAL A 60 -12.35 -5.85 -9.79
C VAL A 60 -12.05 -4.39 -9.51
N TRP A 61 -11.46 -3.71 -10.49
CA TRP A 61 -11.20 -2.27 -10.42
C TRP A 61 -12.42 -1.54 -10.96
N ASN A 62 -13.20 -0.92 -10.07
CA ASN A 62 -14.35 -0.13 -10.48
C ASN A 62 -13.86 1.29 -10.79
N VAL A 63 -13.41 1.52 -12.03
CA VAL A 63 -13.06 2.85 -12.52
C VAL A 63 -14.33 3.44 -13.15
N PRO A 64 -14.98 4.45 -12.55
CA PRO A 64 -16.04 5.17 -13.23
C PRO A 64 -15.45 5.83 -14.49
N ALA A 65 -16.17 5.72 -15.60
CA ALA A 65 -15.83 6.37 -16.87
C ALA A 65 -15.73 7.90 -16.71
#